data_AF-A0AAD7TPG8-F1
#
_entry.id   AF-A0AAD7TPG8-F1
#
_cell.length_a   1.000
_cell.length_b   1.000
_cell.length_c   1.000
_cell.angle_alpha   90.00
_cell.angle_beta   90.00
_cell.angle_gamma   90.00
#
_symmetry.space_group_name_H-M   'P 1'
#
loop_
_entity.id
_entity.type
_entity.pdbx_description
1 polymer ?
#
loop_
_entity_poly.entity_id
_entity_poly.type
_entity_poly.pdbx_seq_one_letter_code
_entity_poly.pdbx_strand_id
1 'polypeptide(L)'
;MTSKDTMAYQSCQVVPGEDELPCVQRGYGERPRLCNVHRQEYTRLTASYKARAEEADKLYEEVCGKDWEDRSLWNMRALTDALGAAARCQNAIEEEILGRRRHHDRFFADRFALAGDGGHQAWIRRRQEKAREVEAIAKQLRVCKTKLAEEQTQKAAARRREEEAAIWERASLYTPTDRQATSRYSDLRDDPLEPESYQTRMICMVLQPGSKTMRCKRVVAWGETICQQHSEELSIATHKLMLQRARKRVHLQDDIDWVSWRVSTRAQYDLHTLNEDIATVIEFKELLSSIDALTAEIDRLSTEAPESPSQADDYAQADDLLRQLRTIRTKPPRAQARSSHAPPPRGDDAFGEGGSWVSTVLMAVGTAAAVWFGFRR
;
A
#
# COMPACT_ATOMS: atom_id res chain seq x y z
N MET A 1 0.47 -24.16 -69.63
CA MET A 1 -0.04 -24.57 -68.30
C MET A 1 0.41 -23.51 -67.30
N THR A 2 -0.33 -22.40 -67.25
CA THR A 2 -0.02 -21.23 -66.43
C THR A 2 -0.66 -21.40 -65.07
N SER A 3 0.19 -21.39 -64.04
CA SER A 3 -0.13 -21.39 -62.61
C SER A 3 -1.41 -20.64 -62.31
N LYS A 4 -2.48 -21.38 -62.01
CA LYS A 4 -3.55 -20.94 -61.12
C LYS A 4 -2.98 -20.94 -59.69
N ASP A 5 -1.93 -20.14 -59.47
CA ASP A 5 -1.62 -19.63 -58.15
C ASP A 5 -2.71 -18.61 -57.86
N THR A 6 -3.82 -19.16 -57.39
CA THR A 6 -4.96 -18.50 -56.79
C THR A 6 -4.39 -17.33 -56.01
N MET A 7 -4.67 -16.11 -56.47
CA MET A 7 -4.44 -14.90 -55.71
C MET A 7 -5.22 -15.06 -54.41
N ALA A 8 -4.58 -15.67 -53.41
CA ALA A 8 -4.98 -15.57 -52.02
C ALA A 8 -4.83 -14.08 -51.73
N TYR A 9 -5.91 -13.34 -52.02
CA TYR A 9 -6.06 -11.94 -51.66
C TYR A 9 -5.68 -11.89 -50.20
N GLN A 10 -4.49 -11.34 -49.94
CA GLN A 10 -3.85 -11.44 -48.64
C GLN A 10 -4.66 -10.57 -47.69
N SER A 11 -5.66 -11.17 -47.07
CA SER A 11 -6.50 -10.55 -46.06
C SER A 11 -5.64 -10.08 -44.89
N CYS A 12 -6.18 -9.13 -44.14
CA CYS A 12 -5.59 -8.65 -42.92
C CYS A 12 -5.31 -9.83 -41.96
N GLN A 13 -4.07 -9.95 -41.51
CA GLN A 13 -3.56 -11.03 -40.66
C GLN A 13 -3.67 -10.72 -39.16
N VAL A 14 -4.58 -9.83 -38.78
CA VAL A 14 -4.89 -9.60 -37.37
C VAL A 14 -5.51 -10.87 -36.79
N VAL A 15 -5.13 -11.22 -35.57
CA VAL A 15 -5.77 -12.31 -34.82
C VAL A 15 -7.02 -11.73 -34.16
N PRO A 16 -8.23 -12.20 -34.51
CA PRO A 16 -9.45 -11.70 -33.90
C PRO A 16 -9.45 -11.97 -32.39
N GLY A 17 -10.04 -11.06 -31.62
CA GLY A 17 -10.31 -11.29 -30.20
C GLY A 17 -11.42 -12.33 -30.02
N GLU A 18 -11.72 -12.69 -28.77
CA GLU A 18 -12.73 -13.72 -28.45
C GLU A 18 -14.10 -13.43 -29.08
N ASP A 19 -14.50 -12.14 -29.13
CA ASP A 19 -15.79 -11.68 -29.65
C ASP A 19 -15.71 -11.03 -31.04
N GLU A 20 -14.55 -11.10 -31.71
CA GLU A 20 -14.35 -10.42 -32.99
C GLU A 20 -14.35 -11.38 -34.18
N LEU A 21 -14.98 -10.97 -35.28
CA LEU A 21 -14.94 -11.72 -36.52
C LEU A 21 -13.60 -11.50 -37.26
N PRO A 22 -13.12 -12.49 -38.03
CA PRO A 22 -11.96 -12.33 -38.91
C PRO A 22 -12.07 -11.12 -39.83
N CYS A 23 -11.01 -10.33 -39.91
CA CYS A 23 -10.98 -9.15 -40.75
C CYS A 23 -10.90 -9.53 -42.24
N VAL A 24 -11.95 -9.21 -42.99
CA VAL A 24 -12.03 -9.46 -44.45
C VAL A 24 -11.33 -8.40 -45.30
N GLN A 25 -10.83 -7.31 -44.69
CA GLN A 25 -10.17 -6.25 -45.43
C GLN A 25 -8.81 -6.70 -45.98
N ARG A 26 -8.39 -6.09 -47.08
CA ARG A 26 -7.06 -6.33 -47.68
C ARG A 26 -5.95 -5.85 -46.74
N GLY A 27 -4.97 -6.72 -46.48
CA GLY A 27 -3.76 -6.39 -45.74
C GLY A 27 -2.67 -5.78 -46.65
N TYR A 28 -1.83 -4.91 -46.08
CA TYR A 28 -0.72 -4.27 -46.76
C TYR A 28 0.60 -4.48 -45.99
N GLY A 29 1.73 -4.59 -46.72
CA GLY A 29 3.08 -4.76 -46.16
C GLY A 29 3.60 -6.20 -46.26
N GLU A 30 4.76 -6.45 -45.66
CA GLU A 30 5.41 -7.78 -45.72
C GLU A 30 4.89 -8.70 -44.61
N ARG A 31 5.10 -8.37 -43.32
CA ARG A 31 4.57 -9.10 -42.15
C ARG A 31 4.55 -8.20 -40.89
N PRO A 32 3.51 -8.28 -40.03
CA PRO A 32 2.19 -8.82 -40.34
C PRO A 32 1.51 -7.94 -41.40
N ARG A 33 0.72 -8.57 -42.29
CA ARG A 33 -0.05 -7.84 -43.31
C ARG A 33 -1.33 -7.31 -42.69
N LEU A 34 -1.39 -6.00 -42.44
CA LEU A 34 -2.52 -5.38 -41.75
C LEU A 34 -3.26 -4.44 -42.70
N CYS A 35 -4.59 -4.37 -42.60
CA CYS A 35 -5.35 -3.29 -43.24
C CYS A 35 -5.04 -1.95 -42.55
N ASN A 36 -5.49 -0.83 -43.12
CA ASN A 36 -5.17 0.50 -42.57
C ASN A 36 -5.64 0.68 -41.11
N VAL A 37 -6.80 0.13 -40.75
CA VAL A 37 -7.35 0.23 -39.39
C VAL A 37 -6.47 -0.53 -38.40
N HIS A 38 -6.18 -1.81 -38.65
CA HIS A 38 -5.32 -2.63 -37.78
C HIS A 38 -3.86 -2.17 -37.77
N ARG A 39 -3.37 -1.53 -38.84
CA ARG A 39 -2.04 -0.90 -38.85
C ARG A 39 -1.97 0.29 -37.88
N GLN A 40 -3.01 1.13 -37.81
CA GLN A 40 -3.06 2.21 -36.82
C GLN A 40 -3.11 1.66 -35.39
N GLU A 41 -3.90 0.60 -35.17
CA GLU A 41 -3.95 -0.09 -33.88
C GLU A 41 -2.58 -0.66 -33.50
N TYR A 42 -1.90 -1.34 -34.42
CA TYR A 42 -0.53 -1.85 -34.25
C TYR A 42 0.43 -0.74 -33.82
N THR A 43 0.43 0.39 -34.54
CA THR A 43 1.29 1.54 -34.22
C THR A 43 0.97 2.09 -32.83
N ARG A 44 -0.31 2.24 -32.48
CA ARG A 44 -0.74 2.74 -31.17
C ARG A 44 -0.29 1.84 -30.04
N LEU A 45 -0.54 0.53 -30.15
CA LEU A 45 -0.13 -0.45 -29.13
C LEU A 45 1.39 -0.54 -29.03
N THR A 46 2.10 -0.47 -30.16
CA THR A 46 3.57 -0.39 -30.17
C THR A 46 4.10 0.84 -29.45
N ALA A 47 3.54 2.02 -29.72
CA ALA A 47 3.93 3.25 -29.03
C ALA A 47 3.66 3.13 -27.52
N SER A 48 2.51 2.57 -27.14
CA SER A 48 2.10 2.41 -25.74
C SER A 48 3.07 1.54 -24.94
N TYR A 49 3.40 0.32 -25.39
CA TYR A 49 4.31 -0.54 -24.63
C TYR A 49 5.76 0.00 -24.67
N LYS A 50 6.17 0.71 -25.73
CA LYS A 50 7.51 1.34 -25.78
C LYS A 50 7.64 2.48 -24.78
N ALA A 51 6.62 3.33 -24.65
CA ALA A 51 6.60 4.37 -23.63
C ALA A 51 6.73 3.77 -22.22
N ARG A 52 6.01 2.66 -21.94
CA ARG A 52 6.17 1.91 -20.68
C ARG A 52 7.56 1.30 -20.52
N ALA A 53 8.17 0.82 -21.59
CA ALA A 53 9.54 0.30 -21.56
C ALA A 53 10.56 1.38 -21.14
N GLU A 54 10.43 2.59 -21.70
CA GLU A 54 11.29 3.74 -21.37
C GLU A 54 11.08 4.20 -19.92
N GLU A 55 9.83 4.27 -19.46
CA GLU A 55 9.47 4.56 -18.07
C GLU A 55 10.07 3.53 -17.11
N ALA A 56 9.91 2.23 -17.43
CA ALA A 56 10.49 1.14 -16.66
C ALA A 56 12.02 1.19 -16.60
N ASP A 57 12.70 1.57 -17.69
CA ASP A 57 14.16 1.70 -17.69
C ASP A 57 14.64 2.86 -16.80
N LYS A 58 13.96 4.02 -16.85
CA LYS A 58 14.27 5.15 -15.95
C LYS A 58 14.10 4.79 -14.48
N LEU A 59 12.97 4.16 -14.13
CA LEU A 59 12.70 3.73 -12.76
C LEU A 59 13.69 2.65 -12.30
N TYR A 60 14.08 1.74 -13.19
CA TYR A 60 15.08 0.73 -12.89
C TYR A 60 16.45 1.36 -12.60
N GLU A 61 16.89 2.34 -13.38
CA GLU A 61 18.12 3.10 -13.12
C GLU A 61 18.07 3.85 -11.78
N GLU A 62 16.92 4.44 -11.43
CA GLU A 62 16.74 5.13 -10.15
C GLU A 62 16.87 4.18 -8.94
N VAL A 63 16.28 2.98 -9.04
CA VAL A 63 16.27 1.99 -7.95
C VAL A 63 17.61 1.27 -7.83
N CYS A 64 18.18 0.84 -8.95
CA CYS A 64 19.42 0.05 -8.99
C CYS A 64 20.69 0.91 -8.98
N GLY A 65 20.60 2.21 -9.29
CA GLY A 65 21.75 3.12 -9.31
C GLY A 65 22.24 3.56 -7.93
N LYS A 66 21.52 3.22 -6.85
CA LYS A 66 21.87 3.57 -5.47
C LYS A 66 22.48 2.37 -4.75
N ASP A 67 23.58 2.61 -4.05
CA ASP A 67 24.22 1.60 -3.20
C ASP A 67 23.47 1.47 -1.86
N TRP A 68 22.46 0.61 -1.82
CA TRP A 68 21.65 0.39 -0.61
C TRP A 68 22.40 -0.34 0.51
N GLU A 69 23.64 -0.78 0.27
CA GLU A 69 24.53 -1.27 1.33
C GLU A 69 25.15 -0.12 2.13
N ASP A 70 25.25 1.08 1.55
CA ASP A 70 25.71 2.27 2.26
C ASP A 70 24.67 2.73 3.30
N ARG A 71 25.00 2.47 4.57
CA ARG A 71 24.21 2.91 5.73
C ARG A 71 24.04 4.43 5.82
N SER A 72 24.92 5.22 5.21
CA SER A 72 24.81 6.68 5.21
C SER A 72 23.56 7.16 4.48
N LEU A 73 23.06 6.38 3.52
CA LEU A 73 21.85 6.66 2.76
C LEU A 73 20.57 6.31 3.54
N TRP A 74 20.69 5.65 4.70
CA TRP A 74 19.55 5.16 5.45
C TRP A 74 18.92 6.28 6.28
N ASN A 75 17.80 6.78 5.79
CA ASN A 75 16.83 7.51 6.59
C ASN A 75 15.41 7.03 6.25
N MET A 76 14.47 7.18 7.20
CA MET A 76 13.12 6.61 7.06
C MET A 76 12.37 7.12 5.82
N ARG A 77 12.59 8.37 5.45
CA ARG A 77 11.99 8.97 4.24
C ARG A 77 12.59 8.36 2.98
N ALA A 78 13.92 8.39 2.83
CA ALA A 78 14.61 7.83 1.67
C ALA A 78 14.31 6.34 1.46
N LEU A 79 14.25 5.55 2.53
CA LEU A 79 13.88 4.13 2.44
C LEU A 79 12.42 3.93 2.01
N THR A 80 11.51 4.81 2.41
CA THR A 80 10.10 4.76 1.99
C THR A 80 9.96 5.19 0.53
N ASP A 81 10.60 6.28 0.13
CA ASP A 81 10.62 6.76 -1.25
C ASP A 81 11.21 5.69 -2.20
N ALA A 82 12.30 5.03 -1.79
CA ALA A 82 12.92 3.95 -2.55
C ALA A 82 12.03 2.71 -2.70
N LEU A 83 11.28 2.34 -1.66
CA LEU A 83 10.30 1.27 -1.75
C LEU A 83 9.16 1.62 -2.72
N GLY A 84 8.70 2.87 -2.72
CA GLY A 84 7.72 3.38 -3.69
C GLY A 84 8.25 3.33 -5.12
N ALA A 85 9.49 3.80 -5.34
CA ALA A 85 10.15 3.73 -6.65
C ALA A 85 10.32 2.27 -7.14
N ALA A 86 10.70 1.34 -6.26
CA ALA A 86 10.80 -0.08 -6.58
C ALA A 86 9.44 -0.67 -7.00
N ALA A 87 8.37 -0.34 -6.28
CA ALA A 87 7.02 -0.79 -6.63
C ALA A 87 6.55 -0.24 -8.00
N ARG A 88 6.75 1.07 -8.24
CA ARG A 88 6.47 1.67 -9.57
C ARG A 88 7.28 1.01 -10.67
N CYS A 89 8.56 0.72 -10.43
CA CYS A 89 9.42 0.05 -11.41
C CYS A 89 8.89 -1.35 -11.76
N GLN A 90 8.48 -2.14 -10.76
CA GLN A 90 7.91 -3.48 -10.98
C GLN A 90 6.63 -3.39 -11.82
N ASN A 91 5.71 -2.52 -11.43
CA ASN A 91 4.45 -2.30 -12.15
C ASN A 91 4.70 -1.88 -13.61
N ALA A 92 5.63 -0.95 -13.85
CA ALA A 92 5.97 -0.50 -15.20
C ALA A 92 6.55 -1.64 -16.06
N ILE A 93 7.40 -2.50 -15.49
CA ILE A 93 7.93 -3.69 -16.17
C ILE A 93 6.80 -4.67 -16.49
N GLU A 94 5.90 -4.95 -15.54
CA GLU A 94 4.78 -5.87 -15.74
C GLU A 94 3.79 -5.36 -16.81
N GLU A 95 3.45 -4.07 -16.78
CA GLU A 95 2.62 -3.43 -17.80
C GLU A 95 3.27 -3.47 -19.19
N GLU A 96 4.59 -3.24 -19.29
CA GLU A 96 5.32 -3.38 -20.56
C GLU A 96 5.25 -4.80 -21.10
N ILE A 97 5.54 -5.80 -20.25
CA ILE A 97 5.49 -7.22 -20.63
C ILE A 97 4.08 -7.58 -21.09
N LEU A 98 3.05 -7.18 -20.35
CA LEU A 98 1.65 -7.45 -20.67
C LEU A 98 1.23 -6.78 -21.97
N GLY A 99 1.57 -5.50 -22.15
CA GLY A 99 1.29 -4.74 -23.37
C GLY A 99 1.96 -5.38 -24.58
N ARG A 100 3.21 -5.83 -24.43
CA ARG A 100 3.95 -6.51 -25.49
C ARG A 100 3.39 -7.89 -25.82
N ARG A 101 2.96 -8.66 -24.82
CA ARG A 101 2.27 -9.96 -25.01
C ARG A 101 0.95 -9.77 -25.75
N ARG A 102 0.09 -8.86 -25.27
CA ARG A 102 -1.18 -8.52 -25.93
C ARG A 102 -0.96 -8.10 -27.39
N HIS A 103 0.03 -7.24 -27.64
CA HIS A 103 0.41 -6.86 -29.00
C HIS A 103 0.86 -8.05 -29.84
N HIS A 104 1.69 -8.94 -29.29
CA HIS A 104 2.17 -10.13 -30.01
C HIS A 104 1.02 -11.09 -30.32
N ASP A 105 0.22 -11.46 -29.33
CA ASP A 105 -0.95 -12.33 -29.48
C ASP A 105 -1.95 -11.77 -30.51
N ARG A 106 -2.13 -10.44 -30.55
CA ARG A 106 -3.05 -9.75 -31.47
C ARG A 106 -2.61 -9.76 -32.93
N PHE A 107 -1.31 -9.69 -33.20
CA PHE A 107 -0.79 -9.47 -34.55
C PHE A 107 0.06 -10.61 -35.11
N PHE A 108 0.37 -11.62 -34.30
CA PHE A 108 1.24 -12.74 -34.67
C PHE A 108 0.59 -14.08 -34.26
N ALA A 109 -0.28 -14.61 -35.13
CA ALA A 109 -0.98 -15.88 -34.93
C ALA A 109 -0.04 -17.09 -34.80
N ASP A 110 1.05 -17.06 -35.56
CA ASP A 110 1.94 -18.19 -35.68
C ASP A 110 3.06 -18.13 -34.64
N ARG A 111 2.73 -18.59 -33.42
CA ARG A 111 3.68 -18.72 -32.31
C ARG A 111 4.87 -19.64 -32.65
N PHE A 112 4.78 -20.44 -33.72
CA PHE A 112 5.79 -21.44 -34.10
C PHE A 112 6.53 -21.12 -35.40
N ALA A 113 5.92 -20.47 -36.41
CA ALA A 113 6.62 -20.17 -37.67
C ALA A 113 7.59 -18.97 -37.60
N LEU A 114 7.59 -18.24 -36.49
CA LEU A 114 8.66 -17.28 -36.17
C LEU A 114 9.69 -17.95 -35.27
N ALA A 115 10.42 -18.93 -35.79
CA ALA A 115 11.70 -19.37 -35.19
C ALA A 115 12.73 -18.21 -35.04
N GLY A 116 12.42 -17.01 -35.56
CA GLY A 116 13.12 -15.74 -35.31
C GLY A 116 12.60 -14.90 -34.13
N ASP A 117 11.50 -15.27 -33.46
CA ASP A 117 10.95 -14.55 -32.28
C ASP A 117 11.76 -14.77 -30.99
N GLY A 118 12.94 -15.39 -31.11
CA GLY A 118 13.93 -15.42 -30.05
C GLY A 118 14.22 -14.03 -29.48
N GLY A 119 14.13 -12.97 -30.30
CA GLY A 119 14.28 -11.58 -29.85
C GLY A 119 13.18 -11.13 -28.86
N HIS A 120 11.91 -11.42 -29.15
CA HIS A 120 10.79 -11.02 -28.30
C HIS A 120 10.79 -11.79 -26.97
N GLN A 121 10.95 -13.10 -27.01
CA GLN A 121 11.00 -13.92 -25.81
C GLN A 121 12.25 -13.62 -24.97
N ALA A 122 13.41 -13.39 -25.61
CA ALA A 122 14.60 -12.94 -24.89
C ALA A 122 14.39 -11.57 -24.24
N TRP A 123 13.67 -10.64 -24.88
CA TRP A 123 13.33 -9.35 -24.29
C TRP A 123 12.45 -9.52 -23.05
N ILE A 124 11.36 -10.30 -23.13
CA ILE A 124 10.50 -10.59 -21.98
C ILE A 124 11.31 -11.20 -20.84
N ARG A 125 12.19 -12.18 -21.13
CA ARG A 125 13.04 -12.80 -20.11
C ARG A 125 13.96 -11.78 -19.42
N ARG A 126 14.62 -10.89 -20.18
CA ARG A 126 15.44 -9.81 -19.61
C ARG A 126 14.62 -8.86 -18.74
N ARG A 127 13.39 -8.53 -19.15
CA ARG A 127 12.48 -7.70 -18.34
C ARG A 127 12.08 -8.41 -17.03
N GLN A 128 11.77 -9.70 -17.09
CA GLN A 128 11.48 -10.50 -15.89
C GLN A 128 12.70 -10.64 -14.96
N GLU A 129 13.91 -10.67 -15.50
CA GLU A 129 15.14 -10.63 -14.71
C GLU A 129 15.29 -9.29 -13.98
N LYS A 130 15.13 -8.16 -14.68
CA LYS A 130 15.09 -6.83 -14.05
C LYS A 130 14.03 -6.74 -12.95
N ALA A 131 12.83 -7.27 -13.16
CA ALA A 131 11.77 -7.27 -12.14
C ALA A 131 12.16 -8.05 -10.88
N ARG A 132 12.85 -9.20 -11.03
CA ARG A 132 13.36 -10.01 -9.92
C ARG A 132 14.48 -9.30 -9.16
N GLU A 133 15.36 -8.59 -9.86
CA GLU A 133 16.39 -7.76 -9.24
C GLU A 133 15.78 -6.63 -8.40
N VAL A 134 14.80 -5.91 -8.96
CA VAL A 134 14.06 -4.87 -8.22
C VAL A 134 13.34 -5.45 -7.00
N GLU A 135 12.79 -6.67 -7.11
CA GLU A 135 12.16 -7.37 -5.97
C GLU A 135 13.17 -7.68 -4.87
N ALA A 136 14.38 -8.12 -5.23
CA ALA A 136 15.46 -8.38 -4.29
C ALA A 136 15.88 -7.09 -3.56
N ILE A 137 16.04 -5.98 -4.30
CA ILE A 137 16.33 -4.66 -3.73
C ILE A 137 15.20 -4.23 -2.78
N ALA A 138 13.94 -4.38 -3.18
CA ALA A 138 12.79 -4.04 -2.33
C ALA A 138 12.80 -4.85 -1.02
N LYS A 139 13.14 -6.15 -1.07
CA LYS A 139 13.30 -6.98 0.13
C LYS A 139 14.42 -6.45 1.03
N GLN A 140 15.58 -6.09 0.46
CA GLN A 140 16.69 -5.49 1.19
C GLN A 140 16.26 -4.17 1.86
N LEU A 141 15.59 -3.28 1.13
CA LEU A 141 15.11 -1.99 1.66
C LEU A 141 14.15 -2.17 2.84
N ARG A 142 13.26 -3.16 2.80
CA ARG A 142 12.38 -3.48 3.94
C ARG A 142 13.19 -3.89 5.17
N VAL A 143 14.21 -4.73 4.99
CA VAL A 143 15.11 -5.13 6.10
C VAL A 143 15.84 -3.91 6.66
N CYS A 144 16.37 -3.02 5.82
CA CYS A 144 17.02 -1.79 6.24
C CYS A 144 16.05 -0.87 7.01
N LYS A 145 14.81 -0.74 6.54
CA LYS A 145 13.75 0.06 7.19
C LYS A 145 13.41 -0.46 8.58
N THR A 146 13.23 -1.77 8.73
CA THR A 146 12.99 -2.39 10.04
C THR A 146 14.15 -2.15 11.00
N LYS A 147 15.40 -2.39 10.56
CA LYS A 147 16.59 -2.15 11.39
C LYS A 147 16.69 -0.69 11.84
N LEU A 148 16.46 0.26 10.94
CA LEU A 148 16.50 1.68 11.28
C LEU A 148 15.42 2.06 12.30
N ALA A 149 14.21 1.52 12.16
CA ALA A 149 13.12 1.74 13.11
C ALA A 149 13.43 1.16 14.51
N GLU A 150 14.04 -0.03 14.56
CA GLU A 150 14.52 -0.64 15.81
C GLU A 150 15.60 0.22 16.47
N GLU A 151 16.59 0.68 15.72
CA GLU A 151 17.66 1.57 16.21
C GLU A 151 17.08 2.90 16.75
N GLN A 152 16.10 3.50 16.07
CA GLN A 152 15.41 4.71 16.55
C GLN A 152 14.66 4.45 17.85
N THR A 153 13.97 3.30 17.95
CA THR A 153 13.25 2.89 19.15
C THR A 153 14.20 2.68 20.33
N GLN A 154 15.33 2.00 20.11
CA GLN A 154 16.37 1.78 21.11
C GLN A 154 16.97 3.11 21.60
N LYS A 155 17.29 4.04 20.69
CA LYS A 155 17.80 5.38 21.05
C LYS A 155 16.78 6.18 21.86
N ALA A 156 15.49 6.10 21.50
CA ALA A 156 14.43 6.76 22.26
C ALA A 156 14.25 6.14 23.66
N ALA A 157 14.36 4.82 23.78
CA ALA A 157 14.33 4.13 25.07
C ALA A 157 15.55 4.47 25.94
N ALA A 158 16.75 4.54 25.37
CA ALA A 158 17.96 4.94 26.08
C ALA A 158 17.85 6.37 26.64
N ARG A 159 17.39 7.33 25.82
CA ARG A 159 17.15 8.71 26.26
C ARG A 159 16.14 8.78 27.41
N ARG A 160 15.03 8.03 27.33
CA ARG A 160 14.06 7.95 28.43
C ARG A 160 14.68 7.43 29.74
N ARG A 161 15.54 6.40 29.66
CA ARG A 161 16.26 5.89 30.85
C ARG A 161 17.24 6.90 31.42
N GLU A 162 17.95 7.64 30.56
CA GLU A 162 18.86 8.72 30.99
C GLU A 162 18.08 9.85 31.69
N GLU A 163 16.93 10.25 31.14
CA GLU A 163 16.03 11.23 31.74
C GLU A 163 15.47 10.76 33.09
N GLU A 164 14.98 9.52 33.17
CA GLU A 164 14.50 8.89 34.41
C GLU A 164 15.61 8.81 35.46
N ALA A 165 16.83 8.43 35.07
CA ALA A 165 17.98 8.38 35.96
C ALA A 165 18.34 9.78 36.48
N ALA A 166 18.32 10.80 35.61
CA ALA A 166 18.56 12.19 36.01
C ALA A 166 17.49 12.72 36.97
N ILE A 167 16.22 12.32 36.80
CA ILE A 167 15.13 12.63 37.73
C ILE A 167 15.38 11.96 39.08
N TRP A 168 15.73 10.67 39.09
CA TRP A 168 16.04 9.94 40.32
C TRP A 168 17.25 10.51 41.06
N GLU A 169 18.32 10.88 40.33
CA GLU A 169 19.49 11.53 40.91
C GLU A 169 19.12 12.86 41.57
N ARG A 170 18.36 13.71 40.86
CA ARG A 170 17.86 14.98 41.40
C ARG A 170 16.97 14.78 42.62
N ALA A 171 16.11 13.77 42.62
CA ALA A 171 15.26 13.43 43.76
C ALA A 171 16.08 12.92 44.97
N SER A 172 17.17 12.18 44.74
CA SER A 172 18.02 11.68 45.82
C SER A 172 18.81 12.79 46.54
N LEU A 173 19.21 13.83 45.80
CA LEU A 173 19.79 15.05 46.38
C LEU A 173 18.78 15.86 47.21
N TYR A 174 17.48 15.65 46.98
CA TYR A 174 16.38 16.28 47.73
C TYR A 174 15.87 15.40 48.87
N THR A 175 16.69 14.48 49.38
CA THR A 175 16.39 13.78 50.64
C THR A 175 16.25 14.83 51.74
N PRO A 176 15.06 15.00 52.35
CA PRO A 176 14.85 16.00 53.37
C PRO A 176 15.78 15.68 54.54
N THR A 177 16.77 16.55 54.77
CA THR A 177 17.60 16.54 55.98
C THR A 177 16.76 16.83 57.23
N ASP A 178 15.47 17.13 57.07
CA ASP A 178 14.53 17.47 58.14
C ASP A 178 13.83 16.26 58.77
N ARG A 179 14.53 15.12 58.84
CA ARG A 179 14.06 13.95 59.60
C ARG A 179 14.22 14.11 61.12
N GLN A 180 14.62 15.30 61.60
CA GLN A 180 14.67 15.61 63.03
C GLN A 180 13.34 16.08 63.62
N ALA A 181 12.30 16.34 62.82
CA ALA A 181 11.04 16.89 63.33
C ALA A 181 9.97 15.87 63.75
N THR A 182 10.07 14.57 63.40
CA THR A 182 9.00 13.58 63.70
C THR A 182 9.36 12.55 64.78
N SER A 183 10.54 12.64 65.41
CA SER A 183 10.96 11.75 66.51
C SER A 183 10.26 12.04 67.87
N ARG A 184 9.22 12.88 67.93
CA ARG A 184 8.55 13.26 69.20
C ARG A 184 7.15 12.69 69.43
N TYR A 185 6.66 11.79 68.59
CA TYR A 185 5.34 11.15 68.74
C TYR A 185 5.45 9.62 68.62
N SER A 186 6.23 8.98 69.50
CA SER A 186 6.24 7.50 69.61
C SER A 186 6.17 6.97 71.04
N ASP A 187 5.88 7.83 72.01
CA ASP A 187 5.34 7.41 73.30
C ASP A 187 3.85 7.71 73.29
N LEU A 188 3.03 6.73 72.95
CA LEU A 188 1.72 6.48 73.56
C LEU A 188 1.08 5.24 72.91
N ARG A 189 1.05 4.19 73.74
CA ARG A 189 0.00 3.16 73.86
C ARG A 189 0.09 1.91 72.99
N ASP A 190 0.66 0.90 73.62
CA ASP A 190 -0.01 -0.36 73.96
C ASP A 190 -1.54 -0.35 73.77
N ASP A 191 -2.02 -1.18 72.85
CA ASP A 191 -3.16 -2.08 73.10
C ASP A 191 -3.15 -3.21 72.05
N PRO A 192 -2.88 -4.47 72.44
CA PRO A 192 -2.93 -5.62 71.55
C PRO A 192 -4.37 -6.13 71.48
N LEU A 193 -5.17 -5.51 70.63
CA LEU A 193 -6.37 -6.15 70.11
C LEU A 193 -6.01 -6.76 68.77
N GLU A 194 -5.69 -8.06 68.78
CA GLU A 194 -5.68 -8.86 67.56
C GLU A 194 -7.05 -8.73 66.89
N PRO A 195 -7.15 -8.06 65.73
CA PRO A 195 -8.30 -8.30 64.89
C PRO A 195 -8.01 -9.66 64.26
N GLU A 196 -8.82 -10.65 64.58
CA GLU A 196 -9.04 -11.80 63.70
C GLU A 196 -9.43 -11.23 62.34
N SER A 197 -8.42 -10.95 61.52
CA SER A 197 -8.61 -10.27 60.26
C SER A 197 -9.27 -11.31 59.38
N TYR A 198 -10.58 -11.13 59.17
CA TYR A 198 -11.27 -11.68 58.02
C TYR A 198 -10.59 -11.11 56.77
N GLN A 199 -9.41 -11.67 56.42
CA GLN A 199 -8.78 -11.51 55.13
C GLN A 199 -9.73 -12.18 54.14
N THR A 200 -10.71 -11.38 53.73
CA THR A 200 -11.64 -11.68 52.67
C THR A 200 -10.77 -11.82 51.43
N ARG A 201 -10.31 -13.05 51.16
CA ARG A 201 -9.51 -13.34 49.98
C ARG A 201 -10.34 -12.93 48.78
N MET A 202 -9.95 -11.84 48.13
CA MET A 202 -10.59 -11.44 46.89
C MET A 202 -10.29 -12.53 45.86
N ILE A 203 -11.36 -13.04 45.24
CA ILE A 203 -11.31 -14.10 44.24
C ILE A 203 -11.36 -13.42 42.89
N CYS A 204 -10.45 -13.77 41.98
CA CYS A 204 -10.45 -13.24 40.62
C CYS A 204 -11.81 -13.47 39.92
N MET A 205 -12.40 -12.38 39.39
CA MET A 205 -13.62 -12.43 38.60
C MET A 205 -13.28 -12.19 37.13
N VAL A 206 -13.56 -13.18 36.26
CA VAL A 206 -13.33 -13.05 34.82
C VAL A 206 -14.67 -12.88 34.11
N LEU A 207 -14.76 -11.87 33.26
CA LEU A 207 -15.85 -11.70 32.31
C LEU A 207 -15.55 -12.54 31.07
N GLN A 208 -16.33 -13.60 30.82
CA GLN A 208 -16.32 -14.25 29.52
C GLN A 208 -17.19 -13.46 28.52
N PRO A 209 -16.78 -13.41 27.24
CA PRO A 209 -17.65 -12.91 26.18
C PRO A 209 -18.97 -13.72 26.19
N GLY A 210 -20.11 -13.05 26.42
CA GLY A 210 -21.43 -13.71 26.44
C GLY A 210 -22.07 -13.96 27.82
N SER A 211 -21.79 -13.11 28.81
CA SER A 211 -22.63 -12.85 29.99
C SER A 211 -22.59 -13.80 31.21
N LYS A 212 -21.56 -14.65 31.35
CA LYS A 212 -21.35 -15.37 32.63
C LYS A 212 -20.01 -15.00 33.23
N THR A 213 -20.05 -14.31 34.37
CA THR A 213 -18.87 -14.11 35.22
C THR A 213 -18.43 -15.46 35.77
N MET A 214 -17.25 -15.93 35.38
CA MET A 214 -16.65 -17.13 35.95
C MET A 214 -15.73 -16.72 37.09
N ARG A 215 -15.86 -17.39 38.23
CA ARG A 215 -14.93 -17.22 39.36
C ARG A 215 -13.68 -18.04 39.11
N CYS A 216 -12.54 -17.37 38.95
CA CYS A 216 -11.25 -18.05 38.94
C CYS A 216 -10.85 -18.33 40.40
N LYS A 217 -10.50 -19.58 40.74
CA LYS A 217 -10.11 -19.96 42.12
C LYS A 217 -8.80 -19.31 42.61
N ARG A 218 -8.11 -18.51 41.79
CA ARG A 218 -6.86 -17.86 42.17
C ARG A 218 -7.13 -16.60 42.99
N VAL A 219 -6.29 -16.43 44.01
CA VAL A 219 -6.28 -15.24 44.86
C VAL A 219 -5.65 -14.09 44.06
N VAL A 220 -6.27 -12.92 44.12
CA VAL A 220 -5.74 -11.68 43.53
C VAL A 220 -4.88 -10.91 44.52
N ALA A 221 -3.93 -10.12 44.02
CA ALA A 221 -3.22 -9.17 44.85
C ALA A 221 -4.19 -8.14 45.43
N TRP A 222 -3.85 -7.57 46.59
CA TRP A 222 -4.67 -6.53 47.23
C TRP A 222 -4.86 -5.35 46.27
N GLY A 223 -6.13 -4.99 45.99
CA GLY A 223 -6.50 -3.90 45.09
C GLY A 223 -6.76 -4.30 43.64
N GLU A 224 -6.48 -5.54 43.24
CA GLU A 224 -6.73 -6.03 41.89
C GLU A 224 -8.05 -6.81 41.79
N THR A 225 -8.73 -6.72 40.64
CA THR A 225 -9.99 -7.43 40.36
C THR A 225 -9.77 -8.74 39.60
N ILE A 226 -8.63 -8.91 38.94
CA ILE A 226 -8.25 -10.06 38.12
C ILE A 226 -6.85 -10.56 38.50
N CYS A 227 -6.61 -11.87 38.40
CA CYS A 227 -5.28 -12.41 38.69
C CYS A 227 -4.33 -12.14 37.52
N GLN A 228 -3.03 -12.12 37.79
CA GLN A 228 -1.99 -11.80 36.80
C GLN A 228 -2.16 -12.55 35.47
N GLN A 229 -2.44 -13.86 35.50
CA GLN A 229 -2.64 -14.64 34.27
C GLN A 229 -3.81 -14.09 33.44
N HIS A 230 -4.96 -13.79 34.05
CA HIS A 230 -6.09 -13.23 33.31
C HIS A 230 -5.83 -11.78 32.88
N SER A 231 -5.03 -11.02 33.61
CA SER A 231 -4.56 -9.70 33.17
C SER A 231 -3.70 -9.78 31.91
N GLU A 232 -2.80 -10.76 31.83
CA GLU A 232 -1.96 -11.01 30.66
C GLU A 232 -2.80 -11.48 29.46
N GLU A 233 -3.72 -12.43 29.67
CA GLU A 233 -4.64 -12.91 28.62
C GLU A 233 -5.53 -11.78 28.08
N LEU A 234 -6.05 -10.93 28.97
CA LEU A 234 -6.84 -9.74 28.64
C LEU A 234 -6.03 -8.73 27.83
N SER A 235 -4.78 -8.48 28.23
CA SER A 235 -3.85 -7.59 27.52
C SER A 235 -3.55 -8.09 26.10
N ILE A 236 -3.27 -9.40 25.95
CA ILE A 236 -3.04 -10.03 24.64
C ILE A 236 -4.29 -9.92 23.74
N ALA A 237 -5.48 -10.22 24.30
CA ALA A 237 -6.73 -10.13 23.57
C ALA A 237 -6.99 -8.68 23.10
N THR A 238 -6.83 -7.71 24.00
CA THR A 238 -7.00 -6.28 23.72
C THR A 238 -6.03 -5.80 22.63
N HIS A 239 -4.75 -6.16 22.73
CA HIS A 239 -3.74 -5.81 21.73
C HIS A 239 -4.07 -6.38 20.34
N LYS A 240 -4.52 -7.65 20.28
CA LYS A 240 -4.94 -8.29 19.02
C LYS A 240 -6.12 -7.55 18.38
N LEU A 241 -7.11 -7.14 19.17
CA LEU A 241 -8.26 -6.37 18.69
C LEU A 241 -7.83 -4.97 18.20
N MET A 242 -6.91 -4.29 18.90
CA MET A 242 -6.34 -3.02 18.47
C MET A 242 -5.60 -3.11 17.13
N LEU A 243 -4.79 -4.16 16.92
CA LEU A 243 -4.12 -4.40 15.64
C LEU A 243 -5.11 -4.69 14.51
N GLN A 244 -6.17 -5.45 14.78
CA GLN A 244 -7.24 -5.69 13.81
C GLN A 244 -7.94 -4.39 13.43
N ARG A 245 -8.26 -3.53 14.42
CA ARG A 245 -8.81 -2.18 14.21
C ARG A 245 -7.90 -1.32 13.33
N ALA A 246 -6.61 -1.25 13.64
CA ALA A 246 -5.65 -0.44 12.89
C ALA A 246 -5.49 -0.90 11.43
N ARG A 247 -5.36 -2.21 11.20
CA ARG A 247 -5.25 -2.78 9.84
C ARG A 247 -6.48 -2.51 8.99
N LYS A 248 -7.67 -2.70 9.58
CA LYS A 248 -8.95 -2.41 8.94
C LYS A 248 -9.04 -0.93 8.54
N ARG A 249 -8.64 -0.01 9.42
CA ARG A 249 -8.70 1.44 9.14
C ARG A 249 -7.77 1.88 8.01
N VAL A 250 -6.52 1.45 8.00
CA VAL A 250 -5.52 1.90 7.00
C VAL A 250 -5.92 1.51 5.58
N HIS A 251 -6.36 0.26 5.37
CA HIS A 251 -6.65 -0.23 4.02
C HIS A 251 -7.78 0.54 3.32
N LEU A 252 -8.77 1.01 4.07
CA LEU A 252 -9.98 1.61 3.48
C LEU A 252 -9.98 3.13 3.53
N GLN A 253 -9.13 3.76 4.34
CA GLN A 253 -9.00 5.23 4.34
C GLN A 253 -8.49 5.74 2.98
N ASP A 254 -7.50 5.06 2.39
CA ASP A 254 -6.95 5.43 1.08
C ASP A 254 -8.00 5.32 -0.03
N ASP A 255 -8.85 4.28 0.03
CA ASP A 255 -9.94 4.09 -0.92
C ASP A 255 -11.03 5.17 -0.77
N ILE A 256 -11.37 5.55 0.46
CA ILE A 256 -12.34 6.61 0.73
C ILE A 256 -11.83 7.99 0.33
N ASP A 257 -10.57 8.31 0.59
CA ASP A 257 -9.95 9.55 0.16
C ASP A 257 -9.94 9.65 -1.37
N TRP A 258 -9.72 8.52 -2.06
CA TRP A 258 -9.78 8.42 -3.51
C TRP A 258 -11.20 8.60 -4.08
N VAL A 259 -12.22 7.99 -3.45
CA VAL A 259 -13.63 8.21 -3.81
C VAL A 259 -14.02 9.68 -3.56
N SER A 260 -13.68 10.22 -2.39
CA SER A 260 -13.93 11.61 -2.02
C SER A 260 -13.37 12.59 -3.04
N TRP A 261 -12.12 12.36 -3.47
CA TRP A 261 -11.51 13.18 -4.49
C TRP A 261 -12.26 13.10 -5.85
N ARG A 262 -12.61 11.90 -6.33
CA ARG A 262 -13.33 11.74 -7.61
C ARG A 262 -14.71 12.40 -7.59
N VAL A 263 -15.43 12.27 -6.48
CA VAL A 263 -16.70 12.93 -6.25
C VAL A 263 -16.53 14.46 -6.31
N SER A 264 -15.52 15.00 -5.62
CA SER A 264 -15.27 16.44 -5.54
C SER A 264 -14.90 17.07 -6.89
N THR A 265 -14.14 16.34 -7.72
CA THR A 265 -13.72 16.81 -9.05
C THR A 265 -14.77 16.60 -10.13
N ARG A 266 -15.89 15.94 -9.80
CA ARG A 266 -16.94 15.56 -10.75
C ARG A 266 -16.34 14.94 -12.01
N ALA A 267 -15.34 14.09 -11.82
CA ALA A 267 -14.74 13.32 -12.90
C ALA A 267 -15.85 12.60 -13.67
N GLN A 268 -15.62 12.32 -14.96
CA GLN A 268 -16.61 11.59 -15.75
C GLN A 268 -16.79 10.21 -15.14
N TYR A 269 -17.87 10.05 -14.38
CA TYR A 269 -18.31 8.77 -13.85
C TYR A 269 -18.94 8.00 -15.00
N ASP A 270 -18.30 6.92 -15.42
CA ASP A 270 -19.06 5.85 -16.04
C ASP A 270 -19.88 5.12 -14.96
N LEU A 271 -20.94 4.43 -15.39
CA LEU A 271 -21.85 3.75 -14.48
C LEU A 271 -21.16 2.64 -13.68
N HIS A 272 -20.09 2.05 -14.22
CA HIS A 272 -19.36 0.97 -13.58
C HIS A 272 -18.53 1.50 -12.41
N THR A 273 -17.68 2.50 -12.65
CA THR A 273 -16.91 3.20 -11.61
C THR A 273 -17.82 3.77 -10.52
N LEU A 274 -18.99 4.30 -10.89
CA LEU A 274 -19.95 4.82 -9.91
C LEU A 274 -20.49 3.73 -8.98
N ASN A 275 -20.77 2.54 -9.53
CA ASN A 275 -21.25 1.41 -8.72
C ASN A 275 -20.13 0.85 -7.83
N GLU A 276 -18.89 0.79 -8.32
CA GLU A 276 -17.72 0.42 -7.52
C GLU A 276 -17.54 1.38 -6.35
N ASP A 277 -17.56 2.69 -6.59
CA ASP A 277 -17.41 3.70 -5.53
C ASP A 277 -18.53 3.61 -4.49
N ILE A 278 -19.77 3.34 -4.91
CA ILE A 278 -20.88 3.11 -3.98
C ILE A 278 -20.62 1.87 -3.11
N ALA A 279 -20.15 0.78 -3.72
CA ALA A 279 -19.83 -0.45 -2.99
C ALA A 279 -18.71 -0.20 -1.97
N THR A 280 -17.63 0.47 -2.38
CA THR A 280 -16.51 0.85 -1.49
C THR A 280 -16.97 1.66 -0.29
N VAL A 281 -17.84 2.66 -0.48
CA VAL A 281 -18.33 3.47 0.65
C VAL A 281 -19.27 2.67 1.57
N ILE A 282 -20.05 1.72 1.04
CA ILE A 282 -20.86 0.80 1.86
C ILE A 282 -19.96 -0.10 2.70
N GLU A 283 -18.94 -0.72 2.09
CA GLU A 283 -17.97 -1.57 2.79
C GLU A 283 -17.25 -0.79 3.91
N PHE A 284 -16.90 0.48 3.66
CA PHE A 284 -16.33 1.34 4.69
C PHE A 284 -17.29 1.56 5.87
N LYS A 285 -18.59 1.82 5.64
CA LYS A 285 -19.57 1.97 6.73
C LYS A 285 -19.75 0.69 7.55
N GLU A 286 -19.78 -0.47 6.89
CA GLU A 286 -19.84 -1.77 7.57
C GLU A 286 -18.58 -1.99 8.42
N LEU A 287 -17.43 -1.54 7.91
CA LEU A 287 -16.17 -1.59 8.66
C LEU A 287 -16.17 -0.70 9.89
N LEU A 288 -16.60 0.57 9.77
CA LEU A 288 -16.73 1.47 10.93
C LEU A 288 -17.59 0.83 12.01
N SER A 289 -18.68 0.16 11.60
CA SER A 289 -19.58 -0.55 12.52
C SER A 289 -18.89 -1.74 13.18
N SER A 290 -18.05 -2.47 12.42
CA SER A 290 -17.17 -3.50 12.99
C SER A 290 -16.12 -2.92 13.94
N ILE A 291 -15.59 -1.72 13.70
CA ILE A 291 -14.61 -1.08 14.58
C ILE A 291 -15.29 -0.60 15.87
N ASP A 292 -16.49 -0.04 15.80
CA ASP A 292 -17.27 0.32 16.98
C ASP A 292 -17.61 -0.89 17.83
N ALA A 293 -17.98 -2.01 17.21
CA ALA A 293 -18.19 -3.27 17.92
C ALA A 293 -16.91 -3.77 18.62
N LEU A 294 -15.76 -3.68 17.95
CA LEU A 294 -14.45 -4.01 18.54
C LEU A 294 -14.07 -3.06 19.67
N THR A 295 -14.36 -1.77 19.53
CA THR A 295 -14.09 -0.74 20.54
C THR A 295 -14.96 -0.97 21.77
N ALA A 296 -16.25 -1.23 21.58
CA ALA A 296 -17.14 -1.59 22.67
C ALA A 296 -16.70 -2.89 23.39
N GLU A 297 -16.14 -3.86 22.66
CA GLU A 297 -15.59 -5.07 23.28
C GLU A 297 -14.29 -4.77 24.05
N ILE A 298 -13.41 -3.93 23.51
CA ILE A 298 -12.21 -3.45 24.24
C ILE A 298 -12.62 -2.69 25.51
N ASP A 299 -13.60 -1.80 25.44
CA ASP A 299 -14.07 -1.00 26.57
C ASP A 299 -14.76 -1.87 27.63
N ARG A 300 -15.44 -2.96 27.25
CA ARG A 300 -15.96 -3.96 28.21
C ARG A 300 -14.84 -4.72 28.92
N LEU A 301 -13.75 -4.97 28.21
CA LEU A 301 -12.62 -5.74 28.69
C LEU A 301 -11.68 -4.88 29.53
N SER A 302 -11.53 -3.59 29.20
CA SER A 302 -10.72 -2.63 29.95
C SER A 302 -11.45 -2.11 31.18
N THR A 303 -10.73 -2.01 32.30
CA THR A 303 -11.23 -1.31 33.50
C THR A 303 -11.04 0.20 33.44
N GLU A 304 -10.34 0.70 32.43
CA GLU A 304 -10.04 2.12 32.25
C GLU A 304 -11.17 2.83 31.50
N ALA A 305 -11.39 4.10 31.81
CA ALA A 305 -12.41 4.90 31.14
C ALA A 305 -12.10 5.01 29.63
N PRO A 306 -13.12 4.89 28.76
CA PRO A 306 -12.90 4.91 27.31
C PRO A 306 -12.41 6.30 26.86
N GLU A 307 -11.14 6.38 26.45
CA GLU A 307 -10.57 7.55 25.76
C GLU A 307 -10.70 7.45 24.24
N SER A 308 -11.47 6.47 23.73
CA SER A 308 -11.57 6.24 22.29
C SER A 308 -12.18 7.46 21.58
N PRO A 309 -11.48 8.07 20.61
CA PRO A 309 -12.02 9.16 19.82
C PRO A 309 -13.28 8.70 19.07
N SER A 310 -14.33 9.53 19.13
CA SER A 310 -15.60 9.30 18.44
C SER A 310 -15.39 9.12 16.94
N GLN A 311 -16.00 8.09 16.36
CA GLN A 311 -16.02 7.86 14.90
C GLN A 311 -17.15 8.64 14.19
N ALA A 312 -17.84 9.55 14.89
CA ALA A 312 -18.99 10.27 14.35
C ALA A 312 -18.65 11.05 13.05
N ASP A 313 -17.45 11.62 12.96
CA ASP A 313 -17.01 12.38 11.79
C ASP A 313 -16.80 11.45 10.57
N ASP A 314 -16.24 10.26 10.76
CA ASP A 314 -16.00 9.27 9.71
C ASP A 314 -17.34 8.75 9.13
N TYR A 315 -18.34 8.53 9.99
CA TYR A 315 -19.70 8.18 9.55
C TYR A 315 -20.38 9.30 8.79
N ALA A 316 -20.25 10.55 9.26
CA ALA A 316 -20.82 11.71 8.59
C ALA A 316 -20.21 11.90 7.19
N GLN A 317 -18.90 11.71 7.05
CA GLN A 317 -18.21 11.73 5.76
C GLN A 317 -18.74 10.65 4.81
N ALA A 318 -18.86 9.41 5.26
CA ALA A 318 -19.36 8.31 4.43
C ALA A 318 -20.81 8.53 3.97
N ASP A 319 -21.68 9.03 4.85
CA ASP A 319 -23.07 9.35 4.51
C ASP A 319 -23.18 10.51 3.51
N ASP A 320 -22.29 11.50 3.62
CA ASP A 320 -22.21 12.58 2.66
C ASP A 320 -21.77 12.09 1.28
N LEU A 321 -20.73 11.25 1.21
CA LEU A 321 -20.25 10.64 -0.04
C LEU A 321 -21.32 9.80 -0.73
N LEU A 322 -22.04 8.96 0.01
CA LEU A 322 -23.15 8.18 -0.55
C LEU A 322 -24.27 9.08 -1.10
N ARG A 323 -24.58 10.18 -0.41
CA ARG A 323 -25.57 11.16 -0.88
C ARG A 323 -25.12 11.81 -2.20
N GLN A 324 -23.85 12.18 -2.29
CA GLN A 324 -23.27 12.77 -3.49
C GLN A 324 -23.24 11.77 -4.67
N LEU A 325 -22.76 10.53 -4.46
CA LEU A 325 -22.72 9.48 -5.49
C LEU A 325 -24.13 9.14 -6.01
N ARG A 326 -25.14 9.05 -5.14
CA ARG A 326 -26.54 8.84 -5.55
C ARG A 326 -27.10 10.03 -6.35
N THR A 327 -26.67 11.24 -6.02
CA THR A 327 -27.04 12.44 -6.78
C THR A 327 -26.43 12.39 -8.19
N ILE A 328 -25.15 12.02 -8.31
CA ILE A 328 -24.48 11.82 -9.61
C ILE A 328 -25.20 10.74 -10.43
N ARG A 329 -25.62 9.64 -9.79
CA ARG A 329 -26.34 8.55 -10.45
C ARG A 329 -27.68 8.98 -11.06
N THR A 330 -28.43 9.82 -10.35
CA THR A 330 -29.77 10.25 -10.78
C THR A 330 -29.73 11.43 -11.73
N LYS A 331 -28.70 12.26 -11.66
CA LYS A 331 -28.49 13.43 -12.51
C LYS A 331 -27.04 13.44 -13.00
N PRO A 332 -26.71 12.64 -14.03
CA PRO A 332 -25.35 12.64 -14.55
C PRO A 332 -25.00 14.06 -15.02
N PRO A 333 -23.80 14.56 -14.68
CA PRO A 333 -23.40 15.91 -15.04
C PRO A 333 -23.45 16.04 -16.57
N ARG A 334 -24.26 16.99 -17.06
CA ARG A 334 -24.18 17.42 -18.46
C ARG A 334 -22.73 17.81 -18.72
N ALA A 335 -22.11 17.23 -19.75
CA ALA A 335 -20.70 17.42 -20.11
C ALA A 335 -20.31 18.91 -20.03
N GLN A 336 -19.81 19.34 -18.88
CA GLN A 336 -19.31 20.68 -18.68
C GLN A 336 -17.86 20.70 -19.15
N ALA A 337 -17.53 21.76 -19.88
CA ALA A 337 -16.21 21.98 -20.45
C ALA A 337 -15.13 21.77 -19.37
N ARG A 338 -14.16 20.92 -19.71
CA ARG A 338 -13.06 20.44 -18.87
C ARG A 338 -12.49 21.53 -17.97
N SER A 339 -12.77 21.44 -16.66
CA SER A 339 -11.94 22.08 -15.64
C SER A 339 -10.72 21.19 -15.39
N SER A 340 -9.53 21.75 -15.58
CA SER A 340 -8.24 21.06 -15.46
C SER A 340 -7.77 20.96 -14.01
N HIS A 341 -8.54 20.29 -13.16
CA HIS A 341 -8.03 19.88 -11.84
C HIS A 341 -7.39 18.50 -11.98
N ALA A 342 -6.07 18.46 -11.87
CA ALA A 342 -5.32 17.22 -11.79
C ALA A 342 -5.70 16.46 -10.50
N PRO A 343 -5.71 15.11 -10.54
CA PRO A 343 -5.87 14.32 -9.32
C PRO A 343 -4.82 14.65 -8.27
N PRO A 344 -5.14 14.59 -6.95
CA PRO A 344 -4.14 14.41 -5.94
C PRO A 344 -3.43 13.11 -6.30
N PRO A 345 -2.10 13.11 -6.21
CA PRO A 345 -1.37 11.88 -6.39
C PRO A 345 -1.86 10.86 -5.37
N ARG A 346 -2.07 9.64 -5.85
CA ARG A 346 -2.52 8.51 -5.05
C ARG A 346 -1.35 8.10 -4.15
N GLY A 347 -1.15 8.79 -3.03
CA GLY A 347 -0.11 8.51 -2.03
C GLY A 347 1.36 8.57 -2.49
N ASP A 348 1.66 8.53 -3.79
CA ASP A 348 2.99 8.12 -4.27
C ASP A 348 3.70 9.11 -5.21
N ASP A 349 3.04 10.14 -5.73
CA ASP A 349 3.61 10.95 -6.83
C ASP A 349 3.50 12.47 -6.63
N ALA A 350 4.35 13.04 -5.77
CA ALA A 350 4.56 14.50 -5.77
C ALA A 350 6.04 14.84 -5.76
N PHE A 351 6.66 15.01 -6.94
CA PHE A 351 7.67 16.05 -7.20
C PHE A 351 7.81 16.30 -8.72
N GLY A 352 7.38 17.50 -9.16
CA GLY A 352 7.90 18.18 -10.35
C GLY A 352 9.30 18.74 -10.07
N GLU A 353 10.06 19.35 -10.98
CA GLU A 353 9.81 19.99 -12.27
C GLU A 353 11.12 19.95 -13.06
N GLY A 354 11.08 20.05 -14.40
CA GLY A 354 12.30 20.36 -15.15
C GLY A 354 12.23 20.24 -16.67
N GLY A 355 11.85 21.33 -17.34
CA GLY A 355 12.56 21.78 -18.55
C GLY A 355 12.24 21.10 -19.89
N SER A 356 11.50 21.82 -20.71
CA SER A 356 11.37 21.66 -22.16
C SER A 356 12.73 21.62 -22.91
N TRP A 357 13.04 20.50 -23.60
CA TRP A 357 14.20 20.36 -24.51
C TRP A 357 13.89 19.71 -25.88
N VAL A 358 12.61 19.57 -26.26
CA VAL A 358 12.20 18.69 -27.38
C VAL A 358 12.63 19.18 -28.79
N SER A 359 13.27 20.34 -28.94
CA SER A 359 13.62 20.85 -30.29
C SER A 359 15.03 20.54 -30.82
N THR A 360 15.93 19.87 -30.09
CA THR A 360 17.35 19.75 -30.54
C THR A 360 17.84 18.33 -30.91
N VAL A 361 17.06 17.26 -30.69
CA VAL A 361 17.59 15.88 -30.85
C VAL A 361 17.40 15.26 -32.25
N LEU A 362 16.69 15.93 -33.18
CA LEU A 362 16.46 15.37 -34.53
C LEU A 362 17.63 15.49 -35.52
N MET A 363 18.83 15.93 -35.11
CA MET A 363 20.00 16.02 -36.01
C MET A 363 21.18 15.10 -35.67
N ALA A 364 21.09 14.22 -34.65
CA ALA A 364 22.25 13.44 -34.18
C ALA A 364 22.11 11.90 -34.21
N VAL A 365 21.19 11.35 -35.01
CA VAL A 365 21.02 9.87 -35.15
C VAL A 365 21.60 9.34 -36.49
N GLY A 366 22.36 10.17 -37.22
CA GLY A 366 22.88 9.83 -38.55
C GLY A 366 24.14 8.94 -38.61
N THR A 367 24.83 8.62 -37.50
CA THR A 367 26.19 8.04 -37.60
C THR A 367 26.53 6.94 -36.58
N ALA A 368 25.56 6.11 -36.16
CA ALA A 368 25.83 5.01 -35.21
C ALA A 368 25.35 3.61 -35.66
N ALA A 369 25.17 3.37 -36.96
CA ALA A 369 24.71 2.08 -37.50
C ALA A 369 25.76 1.28 -38.31
N ALA A 370 27.03 1.72 -38.37
CA ALA A 370 28.03 1.11 -39.26
C ALA A 370 29.11 0.23 -38.58
N VAL A 371 29.14 0.11 -37.24
CA VAL A 371 30.29 -0.54 -36.55
C VAL A 371 29.98 -1.95 -35.99
N TRP A 372 28.72 -2.38 -35.89
CA TRP A 372 28.42 -3.64 -35.20
C TRP A 372 28.55 -4.92 -36.07
N PHE A 373 28.44 -4.87 -37.39
CA PHE A 373 28.40 -6.10 -38.23
C PHE A 373 29.76 -6.65 -38.70
N GLY A 374 30.87 -6.26 -38.05
CA GLY A 374 32.21 -6.47 -38.58
C GLY A 374 33.11 -7.50 -37.91
N PHE A 375 32.65 -8.49 -37.12
CA PHE A 375 33.56 -9.53 -36.60
C PHE A 375 32.87 -10.90 -36.36
N ARG A 376 32.92 -11.76 -37.38
CA ARG A 376 33.11 -13.22 -37.25
C ARG A 376 33.47 -13.81 -38.62
N ARG A 377 34.77 -14.02 -38.83
CA ARG A 377 35.29 -15.09 -39.69
C ARG A 377 35.77 -16.20 -38.77
#